data_AF-A0A0M3J425-F1
#
_entry.id   AF-A0A0M3J425-F1
#
_cell.length_a   1.000
_cell.length_b   1.000
_cell.length_c   1.000
_cell.angle_alpha   90.00
_cell.angle_beta   90.00
_cell.angle_gamma   90.00
#
_symmetry.space_group_name_H-M   'P 1'
#
loop_
_entity.id
_entity.type
_entity.pdbx_description
1 polymer ?
#
loop_
_entity_poly.entity_id
_entity_poly.type
_entity_poly.pdbx_seq_one_letter_code
_entity_poly.pdbx_strand_id
1 'polypeptide(L)'
;MCIKKRGEEFCKKLQLACFELMKLPIGVAGKNGEPQLPQPVLFCISSENWMAQCFMRYGEGNCMAWRSVCMEKYSKVAGELSDSEKECIKSQTVIHKCVLKYNAKFCYKIIAVCSDIYKVPYTEGPVQKLPPTVVSCLYSENVVVLCRAKHGVTFCKRLGTACSKLTHVTLPDFTTDVSITMPVVIATCIREENYIATLFVEFGFQKVESWVSRCKITQITSGAITVVQKECLQKLSVEPDPRTVCVQKYGNEFCSLLIEACFKIKNIRLKGSVICPSCVLPEPVFECISKEEFVAMCYARYGIPRCLAYMEECGVAGKEGQMIGAKDWQCIQKRMLFRPFLTIFWKIVQNFSIFWRLVQNFSHFMSCQFHLGRRDLRRGDFGKNIFELVTFQCMKCRIRW
;
A
#
# COMPACT_ATOMS: atom_id res chain seq x y z
N MET A 1 29.35 52.70 17.06
CA MET A 1 28.13 52.16 17.73
C MET A 1 27.77 50.76 17.22
N CYS A 2 27.53 50.56 15.91
CA CYS A 2 27.22 49.23 15.35
C CYS A 2 28.23 48.15 15.80
N ILE A 3 29.54 48.39 15.64
CA ILE A 3 30.60 47.42 15.97
C ILE A 3 30.50 46.96 17.43
N LYS A 4 30.26 47.89 18.35
CA LYS A 4 30.09 47.61 19.78
C LYS A 4 28.84 46.77 20.07
N LYS A 5 27.78 46.90 19.27
CA LYS A 5 26.48 46.23 19.49
C LYS A 5 26.39 44.85 18.82
N ARG A 6 26.97 44.69 17.63
CA ARG A 6 26.77 43.51 16.76
C ARG A 6 28.06 42.83 16.31
N GLY A 7 29.22 43.40 16.62
CA GLY A 7 30.52 42.93 16.14
C GLY A 7 30.94 43.56 14.81
N GLU A 8 32.24 43.52 14.53
CA GLU A 8 32.84 44.17 13.36
C GLU A 8 32.40 43.54 12.05
N GLU A 9 32.39 42.20 11.97
CA GLU A 9 32.03 41.47 10.76
C GLU A 9 30.60 41.78 10.30
N PHE A 10 29.64 41.77 11.23
CA PHE A 10 28.26 42.13 10.96
C PHE A 10 28.15 43.56 10.40
N CYS A 11 28.84 44.52 11.01
CA CYS A 11 28.77 45.91 10.58
C CYS A 11 29.44 46.15 9.23
N LYS A 12 30.52 45.44 8.90
CA LYS A 12 31.13 45.47 7.56
C LYS A 12 30.16 44.95 6.51
N LYS A 13 29.49 43.82 6.77
CA LYS A 13 28.49 43.26 5.83
C LYS A 13 27.26 44.18 5.70
N LEU A 14 26.78 44.75 6.81
CA LEU A 14 25.66 45.71 6.78
C LEU A 14 26.03 46.99 6.03
N GLN A 15 27.26 47.49 6.21
CA GLN A 15 27.77 48.64 5.47
C GLN A 15 27.76 48.37 3.97
N LEU A 16 28.28 47.24 3.50
CA LEU A 16 28.26 46.85 2.08
C LEU A 16 26.83 46.78 1.54
N ALA A 17 25.93 46.12 2.28
CA ALA A 17 24.51 46.03 1.90
C ALA A 17 23.84 47.41 1.82
N CYS A 18 24.21 48.37 2.68
CA CYS A 18 23.72 49.74 2.61
C CYS A 18 24.25 50.50 1.37
N PHE A 19 25.50 50.28 0.96
CA PHE A 19 26.03 50.84 -0.29
C PHE A 19 25.28 50.29 -1.50
N GLU A 20 25.06 48.98 -1.55
CA GLU A 20 24.30 48.30 -2.61
C GLU A 20 22.85 48.82 -2.68
N LEU A 21 22.14 48.83 -1.53
CA LEU A 21 20.75 49.29 -1.45
C LEU A 21 20.59 50.74 -1.92
N MET A 22 21.55 51.61 -1.61
CA MET A 22 21.55 53.03 -2.00
C MET A 22 22.13 53.28 -3.40
N LYS A 23 22.66 52.25 -4.07
CA LYS A 23 23.37 52.33 -5.36
C LYS A 23 24.51 53.35 -5.37
N LEU A 24 25.27 53.40 -4.26
CA LEU A 24 26.43 54.28 -4.11
C LEU A 24 27.73 53.52 -4.37
N PRO A 25 28.73 54.11 -5.05
CA PRO A 25 30.02 53.45 -5.27
C PRO A 25 30.78 53.28 -3.94
N ILE A 26 31.39 52.12 -3.75
CA ILE A 26 32.29 51.84 -2.62
C ILE A 26 33.63 52.52 -2.92
N GLY A 27 34.13 53.36 -2.01
CA GLY A 27 35.49 53.92 -2.10
C GLY A 27 35.60 55.43 -2.35
N VAL A 28 34.59 56.23 -1.98
CA VAL A 28 34.73 57.69 -1.99
C VAL A 28 35.75 58.09 -0.91
N ALA A 29 36.98 58.40 -1.31
CA ALA A 29 38.01 58.89 -0.39
C ALA A 29 37.56 60.23 0.21
N GLY A 30 37.57 60.32 1.55
CA GLY A 30 37.31 61.58 2.24
C GLY A 30 38.42 62.59 1.97
N LYS A 31 38.10 63.89 2.08
CA LYS A 31 39.03 65.01 1.83
C LYS A 31 40.34 64.96 2.65
N ASN A 32 40.40 64.13 3.70
CA ASN A 32 41.52 64.03 4.64
C ASN A 32 42.14 62.62 4.72
N GLY A 33 41.87 61.73 3.74
CA GLY A 33 42.39 60.36 3.76
C GLY A 33 41.70 59.41 4.75
N GLU A 34 40.86 59.91 5.65
CA GLU A 34 39.95 59.07 6.43
C GLU A 34 38.72 58.66 5.61
N PRO A 35 38.35 57.36 5.60
CA PRO A 35 37.14 56.90 4.92
C PRO A 35 35.90 57.46 5.63
N GLN A 36 35.29 58.50 5.06
CA GLN A 36 33.99 59.00 5.52
C GLN A 36 32.87 58.28 4.78
N LEU A 37 31.97 57.64 5.54
CA LEU A 37 30.76 57.06 4.97
C LEU A 37 29.79 58.16 4.52
N PRO A 38 29.20 58.07 3.32
CA PRO A 38 28.15 58.99 2.91
C PRO A 38 27.00 59.03 3.93
N GLN A 39 26.40 60.21 4.14
CA GLN A 39 25.28 60.39 5.08
C GLN A 39 24.14 59.37 4.89
N PRO A 40 23.69 59.03 3.66
CA PRO A 40 22.67 57.99 3.47
C PRO A 40 23.07 56.60 4.00
N VAL A 41 24.36 56.25 3.89
CA VAL A 41 24.88 54.97 4.40
C VAL A 41 24.96 54.99 5.93
N LEU A 42 25.38 56.10 6.54
CA LEU A 42 25.35 56.27 7.99
C LEU A 42 23.93 56.15 8.55
N PHE A 43 22.96 56.78 7.88
CA PHE A 43 21.54 56.65 8.25
C PHE A 43 21.05 55.20 8.10
N CYS A 44 21.39 54.53 7.00
CA CYS A 44 21.05 53.12 6.78
C CYS A 44 21.61 52.18 7.87
N ILE A 45 22.88 52.37 8.27
CA ILE A 45 23.52 51.57 9.32
C ILE A 45 22.93 51.89 10.70
N SER A 46 22.75 53.16 11.03
CA SER A 46 22.26 53.60 12.35
C SER A 46 20.80 53.26 12.60
N SER A 47 19.96 53.30 11.56
CA SER A 47 18.55 52.86 11.61
C SER A 47 18.39 51.34 11.59
N GLU A 48 19.48 50.57 11.45
CA GLU A 48 19.44 49.13 11.21
C GLU A 48 18.46 48.79 10.05
N ASN A 49 18.56 49.50 8.91
CA ASN A 49 17.59 49.42 7.83
C ASN A 49 17.28 47.96 7.45
N TRP A 50 15.98 47.62 7.46
CA TRP A 50 15.51 46.24 7.36
C TRP A 50 15.90 45.58 6.02
N MET A 51 15.83 46.32 4.90
CA MET A 51 16.22 45.81 3.59
C MET A 51 17.73 45.56 3.50
N ALA A 52 18.55 46.43 4.07
CA ALA A 52 19.99 46.20 4.13
C ALA A 52 20.32 44.96 4.97
N GLN A 53 19.62 44.73 6.09
CA GLN A 53 19.75 43.48 6.85
C GLN A 53 19.33 42.25 6.04
N CYS A 54 18.32 42.36 5.18
CA CYS A 54 17.92 41.30 4.27
C CYS A 54 19.05 41.00 3.27
N PHE A 55 19.54 42.02 2.56
CA PHE A 55 20.60 41.89 1.55
C PHE A 55 21.83 41.21 2.14
N MET A 56 22.22 41.66 3.34
CA MET A 56 23.34 41.11 4.09
C MET A 56 23.21 39.60 4.38
N ARG A 57 22.00 39.10 4.63
CA ARG A 57 21.76 37.70 5.05
C ARG A 57 21.44 36.76 3.89
N TYR A 58 20.73 37.26 2.88
CA TYR A 58 20.11 36.44 1.85
C TYR A 58 20.51 36.84 0.43
N GLY A 59 21.27 37.92 0.27
CA GLY A 59 21.64 38.51 -1.02
C GLY A 59 20.57 39.45 -1.58
N GLU A 60 21.02 40.42 -2.37
CA GLU A 60 20.17 41.41 -3.03
C GLU A 60 19.05 40.76 -3.86
N GLY A 61 19.39 39.80 -4.72
CA GLY A 61 18.44 39.18 -5.65
C GLY A 61 17.22 38.56 -4.97
N ASN A 62 17.44 37.81 -3.88
CA ASN A 62 16.35 37.21 -3.10
C ASN A 62 15.50 38.29 -2.43
N CYS A 63 16.13 39.26 -1.76
CA CYS A 63 15.43 40.30 -1.03
C CYS A 63 14.63 41.24 -1.94
N MET A 64 15.14 41.55 -3.14
CA MET A 64 14.41 42.33 -4.13
C MET A 64 13.22 41.56 -4.71
N ALA A 65 13.39 40.26 -4.98
CA ALA A 65 12.28 39.40 -5.41
C ALA A 65 11.21 39.24 -4.32
N TRP A 66 11.59 39.15 -3.04
CA TRP A 66 10.65 39.11 -1.93
C TRP A 66 9.93 40.44 -1.74
N ARG A 67 10.68 41.55 -1.83
CA ARG A 67 10.14 42.91 -1.72
C ARG A 67 9.09 43.18 -2.80
N SER A 68 9.34 42.81 -4.06
CA SER A 68 8.41 43.08 -5.16
C SER A 68 7.07 42.38 -5.01
N VAL A 69 7.04 41.22 -4.34
CA VAL A 69 5.81 40.47 -4.06
C VAL A 69 5.12 40.94 -2.79
N CYS A 70 5.90 41.34 -1.79
CA CYS A 70 5.37 41.80 -0.52
C CYS A 70 4.86 43.25 -0.55
N MET A 71 5.35 44.06 -1.48
CA MET A 71 4.92 45.45 -1.63
C MET A 71 3.46 45.53 -2.04
N GLU A 72 2.69 46.31 -1.29
CA GLU A 72 1.33 46.64 -1.67
C GLU A 72 1.35 47.60 -2.86
N LYS A 73 0.40 47.44 -3.79
CA LYS A 73 0.35 48.14 -5.09
C LYS A 73 0.37 49.68 -4.99
N TYR A 74 0.17 50.23 -3.79
CA TYR A 74 0.06 51.66 -3.51
C TYR A 74 1.09 52.20 -2.49
N SER A 75 2.11 51.42 -2.08
CA SER A 75 3.21 51.92 -1.24
C SER A 75 4.06 52.94 -2.02
N LYS A 76 3.67 54.22 -1.94
CA LYS A 76 4.29 55.34 -2.69
C LYS A 76 5.56 55.91 -2.03
N VAL A 77 5.92 55.49 -0.83
CA VAL A 77 7.04 56.10 -0.09
C VAL A 77 8.30 55.28 -0.29
N ALA A 78 9.23 55.83 -1.08
CA ALA A 78 10.56 55.29 -1.26
C ALA A 78 11.36 55.38 0.05
N GLY A 79 11.39 54.31 0.85
CA GLY A 79 12.42 54.19 1.89
C GLY A 79 12.16 53.15 2.96
N GLU A 80 10.92 53.06 3.46
CA GLU A 80 10.62 52.24 4.62
C GLU A 80 9.48 51.27 4.35
N LEU A 81 9.71 49.99 4.70
CA LEU A 81 8.70 48.96 4.59
C LEU A 81 7.65 49.15 5.69
N SER A 82 6.38 49.00 5.36
CA SER A 82 5.31 48.90 6.35
C SER A 82 5.50 47.66 7.23
N ASP A 83 4.83 47.59 8.37
CA ASP A 83 4.90 46.39 9.22
C ASP A 83 4.30 45.15 8.54
N SER A 84 3.27 45.33 7.69
CA SER A 84 2.70 44.23 6.88
C SER A 84 3.69 43.72 5.83
N GLU A 85 4.45 44.63 5.21
CA GLU A 85 5.51 44.30 4.26
C GLU A 85 6.68 43.59 4.96
N LYS A 86 7.11 44.09 6.14
CA LYS A 86 8.15 43.44 6.96
C LYS A 86 7.74 42.02 7.35
N GLU A 87 6.50 41.81 7.80
CA GLU A 87 5.99 40.46 8.11
C GLU A 87 5.95 39.54 6.89
N CYS A 88 5.55 40.05 5.73
CA CYS A 88 5.59 39.28 4.49
C CYS A 88 7.01 38.88 4.09
N ILE A 89 8.00 39.76 4.21
CA ILE A 89 9.38 39.36 3.87
C ILE A 89 9.93 38.42 4.94
N LYS A 90 9.60 38.61 6.23
CA LYS A 90 9.91 37.61 7.28
C LYS A 90 9.37 36.23 6.89
N SER A 91 8.14 36.12 6.39
CA SER A 91 7.60 34.83 5.91
C SER A 91 8.45 34.23 4.78
N GLN A 92 8.95 35.05 3.85
CA GLN A 92 9.86 34.56 2.80
C GLN A 92 11.17 34.01 3.37
N THR A 93 11.73 34.64 4.41
CA THR A 93 12.94 34.12 5.04
C THR A 93 12.75 32.72 5.64
N VAL A 94 11.54 32.42 6.12
CA VAL A 94 11.19 31.10 6.67
C VAL A 94 11.11 30.07 5.56
N ILE A 95 10.43 30.42 4.47
CA ILE A 95 10.34 29.58 3.26
C ILE A 95 11.75 29.31 2.74
N HIS A 96 12.60 30.33 2.62
CA HIS A 96 13.97 30.19 2.16
C HIS A 96 14.79 29.24 3.05
N LYS A 97 14.73 29.40 4.38
CA LYS A 97 15.40 28.46 5.31
C LYS A 97 14.90 27.03 5.16
N CYS A 98 13.59 26.87 5.01
CA CYS A 98 12.96 25.56 4.80
C CYS A 98 13.37 24.93 3.45
N VAL A 99 13.46 25.72 2.37
CA VAL A 99 13.96 25.30 1.07
C VAL A 99 15.43 24.86 1.15
N LEU A 100 16.27 25.61 1.88
CA LEU A 100 17.66 25.22 2.09
C LEU A 100 17.78 23.90 2.88
N LYS A 101 16.91 23.68 3.87
CA LYS A 101 16.94 22.49 4.73
C LYS A 101 16.37 21.24 4.05
N TYR A 102 15.27 21.38 3.31
CA TYR A 102 14.47 20.24 2.84
C TYR A 102 14.25 20.18 1.33
N ASN A 103 14.82 21.11 0.54
CA ASN A 103 14.46 21.39 -0.85
C ASN A 103 13.07 22.05 -1.03
N ALA A 104 12.91 22.74 -2.17
CA ALA A 104 11.72 23.53 -2.45
C ALA A 104 10.43 22.69 -2.52
N LYS A 105 10.48 21.53 -3.20
CA LYS A 105 9.32 20.66 -3.39
C LYS A 105 8.77 20.17 -2.06
N PHE A 106 9.63 19.75 -1.14
CA PHE A 106 9.19 19.31 0.19
C PHE A 106 8.68 20.47 1.03
N CYS A 107 9.34 21.62 0.98
CA CYS A 107 8.93 22.80 1.73
C CYS A 107 7.51 23.25 1.37
N TYR A 108 7.16 23.28 0.07
CA TYR A 108 5.81 23.62 -0.36
C TYR A 108 4.76 22.61 0.09
N LYS A 109 5.10 21.31 0.19
CA LYS A 109 4.22 20.31 0.79
C LYS A 109 3.97 20.57 2.28
N ILE A 110 4.99 21.03 3.03
CA ILE A 110 4.82 21.42 4.44
C ILE A 110 3.86 22.60 4.54
N ILE A 111 4.04 23.63 3.71
CA ILE A 111 3.15 24.81 3.66
C ILE A 111 1.70 24.39 3.35
N ALA A 112 1.51 23.48 2.39
CA ALA A 112 0.20 22.93 2.04
C ALA A 112 -0.46 22.25 3.23
N VAL A 113 0.28 21.39 3.94
CA VAL A 113 -0.21 20.68 5.12
C VAL A 113 -0.54 21.65 6.26
N CYS A 114 0.33 22.62 6.54
CA CYS A 114 0.06 23.64 7.55
C CYS A 114 -1.21 24.43 7.20
N SER A 115 -1.36 24.84 5.94
CA SER A 115 -2.52 25.60 5.47
C SER A 115 -3.82 24.80 5.59
N ASP A 116 -3.82 23.50 5.23
CA ASP A 116 -4.97 22.60 5.41
C ASP A 116 -5.33 22.41 6.90
N ILE A 117 -4.32 22.28 7.75
CA ILE A 117 -4.50 22.11 9.20
C ILE A 117 -5.19 23.34 9.82
N TYR A 118 -4.77 24.55 9.45
CA TYR A 118 -5.38 25.80 9.95
C TYR A 118 -6.57 26.30 9.10
N LYS A 119 -6.96 25.56 8.07
CA LYS A 119 -8.03 25.93 7.12
C LYS A 119 -7.86 27.34 6.52
N VAL A 120 -6.60 27.72 6.27
CA VAL A 120 -6.30 29.01 5.63
C VAL A 120 -5.93 28.75 4.17
N PRO A 121 -6.56 29.44 3.20
CA PRO A 121 -6.15 29.32 1.80
C PRO A 121 -4.73 29.88 1.62
N TYR A 122 -3.97 29.27 0.72
CA TYR A 122 -2.68 29.79 0.26
C TYR A 122 -2.58 29.67 -1.26
N THR A 123 -1.80 30.56 -1.87
CA THR A 123 -1.55 30.55 -3.32
C THR A 123 -0.22 29.87 -3.59
N GLU A 124 -0.18 28.86 -4.46
CA GLU A 124 1.08 28.23 -4.87
C GLU A 124 1.98 29.21 -5.64
N GLY A 125 3.30 29.14 -5.41
CA GLY A 125 4.28 29.98 -6.09
C GLY A 125 5.62 30.08 -5.36
N PRO A 126 6.68 30.59 -6.03
CA PRO A 126 8.01 30.74 -5.43
C PRO A 126 8.07 31.79 -4.31
N VAL A 127 7.12 32.72 -4.29
CA VAL A 127 7.03 33.80 -3.31
C VAL A 127 5.56 33.95 -2.92
N GLN A 128 5.25 33.84 -1.62
CA GLN A 128 3.86 33.75 -1.15
C GLN A 128 3.67 34.50 0.17
N LYS A 129 2.62 35.31 0.28
CA LYS A 129 2.25 35.94 1.56
C LYS A 129 1.62 34.89 2.47
N LEU A 130 2.40 34.32 3.39
CA LEU A 130 1.91 33.31 4.33
C LEU A 130 1.31 33.96 5.58
N PRO A 131 0.14 33.47 6.05
CA PRO A 131 -0.40 33.88 7.35
C PRO A 131 0.57 33.55 8.51
N PRO A 132 0.59 34.33 9.60
CA PRO A 132 1.47 34.09 10.75
C PRO A 132 1.34 32.68 11.35
N THR A 133 0.14 32.10 11.34
CA THR A 133 -0.12 30.73 11.83
C THR A 133 0.59 29.67 10.98
N VAL A 134 0.59 29.82 9.66
CA VAL A 134 1.31 28.94 8.73
C VAL A 134 2.82 29.10 8.88
N VAL A 135 3.29 30.33 9.08
CA VAL A 135 4.70 30.63 9.35
C VAL A 135 5.17 29.96 10.65
N SER A 136 4.38 30.07 11.72
CA SER A 136 4.65 29.41 13.00
C SER A 136 4.68 27.88 12.85
N CYS A 137 3.74 27.31 12.10
CA CYS A 137 3.70 25.89 11.78
C CYS A 137 4.96 25.41 11.05
N LEU A 138 5.43 26.18 10.06
CA LEU A 138 6.64 25.89 9.30
C LEU A 138 7.90 25.88 10.20
N TYR A 139 7.92 26.71 11.24
CA TYR A 139 9.00 26.76 12.23
C TYR A 139 8.94 25.65 13.29
N SER A 140 7.74 25.17 13.61
CA SER A 140 7.53 24.27 14.76
C SER A 140 8.23 22.91 14.64
N GLU A 141 8.71 22.54 13.44
CA GLU A 141 9.25 21.22 13.11
C GLU A 141 8.36 20.07 13.62
N ASN A 142 7.04 20.31 13.63
CA ASN A 142 6.07 19.36 14.15
C ASN A 142 6.13 18.05 13.34
N VAL A 143 6.39 16.95 14.04
CA VAL A 143 6.60 15.63 13.43
C VAL A 143 5.41 15.14 12.61
N VAL A 144 4.18 15.52 12.99
CA VAL A 144 2.95 15.16 12.27
C VAL A 144 2.87 15.93 10.96
N VAL A 145 3.24 17.21 10.98
CA VAL A 145 3.28 18.05 9.77
C VAL A 145 4.32 17.50 8.79
N LEU A 146 5.54 17.22 9.28
CA LEU A 146 6.61 16.66 8.45
C LEU A 146 6.24 15.29 7.89
N CYS A 147 5.64 14.43 8.71
CA CYS A 147 5.13 13.13 8.24
C CYS A 147 4.11 13.32 7.13
N ARG A 148 3.06 14.15 7.34
CA ARG A 148 1.98 14.36 6.38
C ARG A 148 2.51 14.91 5.06
N ALA A 149 3.50 15.80 5.11
CA ALA A 149 4.17 16.33 3.93
C ALA A 149 4.95 15.24 3.16
N LYS A 150 5.58 14.31 3.88
CA LYS A 150 6.37 13.21 3.28
C LYS A 150 5.51 12.10 2.70
N HIS A 151 4.56 11.58 3.47
CA HIS A 151 3.84 10.34 3.17
C HIS A 151 2.34 10.51 2.96
N GLY A 152 1.78 11.69 3.23
CA GLY A 152 0.35 11.95 3.18
C GLY A 152 -0.40 11.63 4.48
N VAL A 153 -1.63 12.11 4.57
CA VAL A 153 -2.44 12.07 5.80
C VAL A 153 -2.78 10.63 6.24
N THR A 154 -3.20 9.78 5.30
CA THR A 154 -3.61 8.39 5.60
C THR A 154 -2.46 7.57 6.17
N PHE A 155 -1.27 7.68 5.57
CA PHE A 155 -0.08 6.99 6.05
C PHE A 155 0.28 7.44 7.47
N CYS A 156 0.36 8.75 7.71
CA CYS A 156 0.75 9.28 9.02
C CYS A 156 -0.25 8.98 10.13
N LYS A 157 -1.56 8.95 9.81
CA LYS A 157 -2.58 8.51 10.78
C LYS A 157 -2.38 7.05 11.18
N ARG A 158 -2.09 6.17 10.20
CA ARG A 158 -1.79 4.76 10.46
C ARG A 158 -0.48 4.61 11.23
N LEU A 159 0.55 5.39 10.88
CA LEU A 159 1.84 5.38 11.56
C LEU A 159 1.72 5.82 13.03
N GLY A 160 0.97 6.91 13.30
CA GLY A 160 0.68 7.34 14.66
C GLY A 160 -0.06 6.27 15.47
N THR A 161 -1.04 5.59 14.85
CA THR A 161 -1.75 4.47 15.47
C THR A 161 -0.81 3.29 15.77
N ALA A 162 0.11 2.98 14.85
CA ALA A 162 1.13 1.96 15.05
C ALA A 162 2.07 2.31 16.19
N CYS A 163 2.62 3.53 16.20
CA CYS A 163 3.48 4.02 17.28
C CYS A 163 2.77 4.04 18.63
N SER A 164 1.50 4.44 18.68
CA SER A 164 0.68 4.40 19.90
C SER A 164 0.54 2.98 20.45
N LYS A 165 0.20 2.00 19.61
CA LYS A 165 0.11 0.59 20.02
C LYS A 165 1.46 0.03 20.47
N LEU A 166 2.53 0.35 19.76
CA LEU A 166 3.89 -0.10 20.08
C LEU A 166 4.39 0.44 21.42
N THR A 167 4.08 1.70 21.71
CA THR A 167 4.52 2.36 22.94
C THR A 167 3.54 2.19 24.09
N HIS A 168 2.36 1.59 23.84
CA HIS A 168 1.23 1.53 24.77
C HIS A 168 0.78 2.91 25.29
N VAL A 169 1.07 3.98 24.56
CA VAL A 169 0.63 5.35 24.89
C VAL A 169 -0.60 5.68 24.05
N THR A 170 -1.66 6.14 24.70
CA THR A 170 -2.90 6.55 24.03
C THR A 170 -2.65 7.72 23.09
N LEU A 171 -3.04 7.55 21.83
CA LEU A 171 -2.93 8.59 20.82
C LEU A 171 -4.02 9.65 21.07
N PRO A 172 -3.68 10.94 21.18
CA PRO A 172 -4.69 11.99 21.18
C PRO A 172 -5.41 12.01 19.83
N ASP A 173 -6.70 12.40 19.82
CA ASP A 173 -7.47 12.44 18.59
C ASP A 173 -6.94 13.54 17.65
N PHE A 174 -6.69 13.20 16.40
CA PHE A 174 -6.02 14.06 15.41
C PHE A 174 -6.96 15.03 14.69
N THR A 175 -8.22 15.09 15.12
CA THR A 175 -9.32 15.47 14.24
C THR A 175 -9.53 16.97 14.12
N THR A 176 -9.16 17.80 15.11
CA THR A 176 -9.55 19.22 15.05
C THR A 176 -8.55 20.24 15.58
N ASP A 177 -7.61 19.91 16.47
CA ASP A 177 -6.75 20.93 17.10
C ASP A 177 -5.25 20.72 16.91
N VAL A 178 -4.61 21.75 16.35
CA VAL A 178 -3.17 21.81 16.07
C VAL A 178 -2.33 21.96 17.34
N SER A 179 -2.97 22.35 18.44
CA SER A 179 -2.33 22.61 19.73
C SER A 179 -2.04 21.35 20.54
N ILE A 180 -2.47 20.16 20.09
CA ILE A 180 -2.25 18.95 20.86
C ILE A 180 -0.77 18.53 20.77
N THR A 181 -0.06 18.74 21.87
CA THR A 181 1.30 18.24 22.07
C THR A 181 1.31 16.71 22.03
N MET A 182 1.92 16.16 20.98
CA MET A 182 2.14 14.72 20.84
C MET A 182 3.05 14.21 21.96
N PRO A 183 2.72 13.09 22.65
CA PRO A 183 3.63 12.47 23.59
C PRO A 183 5.00 12.20 22.94
N VAL A 184 6.09 12.55 23.64
CA VAL A 184 7.45 12.51 23.11
C VAL A 184 7.79 11.14 22.52
N VAL A 185 7.39 10.05 23.17
CA VAL A 185 7.65 8.67 22.69
C VAL A 185 6.98 8.35 21.35
N ILE A 186 5.75 8.83 21.12
CA ILE A 186 5.06 8.68 19.84
C ILE A 186 5.72 9.59 18.79
N ALA A 187 6.04 10.82 19.18
CA ALA A 187 6.69 11.78 18.28
C ALA A 187 8.05 11.29 17.77
N THR A 188 8.86 10.69 18.66
CA THR A 188 10.13 10.05 18.31
C THR A 188 9.90 8.86 17.38
N CYS A 189 8.94 7.98 17.69
CA CYS A 189 8.62 6.84 16.82
C CYS A 189 8.21 7.25 15.39
N ILE A 190 7.42 8.33 15.25
CA ILE A 190 7.05 8.89 13.93
C ILE A 190 8.27 9.51 13.23
N ARG A 191 9.06 10.31 13.96
CA ARG A 191 10.22 11.05 13.42
C ARG A 191 11.29 10.10 12.90
N GLU A 192 11.58 9.03 13.64
CA GLU A 192 12.57 8.02 13.29
C GLU A 192 12.02 6.99 12.29
N GLU A 193 10.74 7.08 11.93
CA GLU A 193 10.05 6.13 11.05
C GLU A 193 10.30 4.68 11.49
N ASN A 194 10.02 4.41 12.78
CA ASN A 194 10.30 3.12 13.40
C ASN A 194 9.94 1.95 12.47
N TYR A 195 10.90 1.05 12.23
CA TYR A 195 10.78 0.04 11.18
C TYR A 195 9.54 -0.85 11.34
N ILE A 196 9.25 -1.32 12.56
CA ILE A 196 8.08 -2.16 12.85
C ILE A 196 6.80 -1.34 12.68
N ALA A 197 6.79 -0.08 13.11
CA ALA A 197 5.65 0.81 12.91
C ALA A 197 5.33 1.01 11.42
N THR A 198 6.37 1.18 10.58
CA THR A 198 6.22 1.28 9.12
C THR A 198 5.66 -0.01 8.52
N LEU A 199 6.15 -1.18 8.95
CA LEU A 199 5.58 -2.46 8.53
C LEU A 199 4.10 -2.59 8.91
N PHE A 200 3.69 -2.11 10.10
CA PHE A 200 2.27 -2.09 10.47
C PHE A 200 1.41 -1.24 9.56
N VAL A 201 1.94 -0.12 9.04
CA VAL A 201 1.22 0.74 8.09
C VAL A 201 1.04 0.06 6.74
N GLU A 202 2.08 -0.63 6.26
CA GLU A 202 2.12 -1.29 4.96
C GLU A 202 1.34 -2.61 4.93
N PHE A 203 1.54 -3.45 5.94
CA PHE A 203 1.05 -4.85 5.96
C PHE A 203 -0.08 -5.10 6.97
N GLY A 204 -0.33 -4.17 7.89
CA GLY A 204 -1.35 -4.30 8.93
C GLY A 204 -0.88 -5.02 10.19
N PHE A 205 -1.59 -4.77 11.31
CA PHE A 205 -1.23 -5.25 12.65
C PHE A 205 -1.11 -6.76 12.76
N GLN A 206 -2.15 -7.48 12.37
CA GLN A 206 -2.20 -8.94 12.56
C GLN A 206 -1.07 -9.67 11.84
N LYS A 207 -0.77 -9.25 10.59
CA LYS A 207 0.28 -9.89 9.79
C LYS A 207 1.66 -9.68 10.41
N VAL A 208 1.96 -8.45 10.79
CA VAL A 208 3.26 -8.10 11.38
C VAL A 208 3.41 -8.65 12.80
N GLU A 209 2.34 -8.74 13.60
CA GLU A 209 2.37 -9.40 14.91
C GLU A 209 2.76 -10.89 14.81
N SER A 210 2.20 -11.62 13.83
CA SER A 210 2.62 -12.99 13.52
C SER A 210 4.09 -13.04 13.11
N TRP A 211 4.55 -12.12 12.27
CA TRP A 211 5.96 -12.05 11.86
C TRP A 211 6.91 -11.76 13.04
N VAL A 212 6.56 -10.81 13.91
CA VAL A 212 7.30 -10.46 15.12
C VAL A 212 7.42 -11.67 16.03
N SER A 213 6.34 -12.45 16.20
CA SER A 213 6.35 -13.71 16.95
C SER A 213 7.26 -14.77 16.29
N ARG A 214 7.11 -14.99 14.98
CA ARG A 214 7.91 -15.97 14.21
C ARG A 214 9.40 -15.64 14.21
N CYS A 215 9.75 -14.35 14.16
CA CYS A 215 11.12 -13.85 14.25
C CYS A 215 11.62 -13.70 15.69
N LYS A 216 10.84 -14.13 16.70
CA LYS A 216 11.19 -14.09 18.13
C LYS A 216 11.62 -12.70 18.62
N ILE A 217 10.93 -11.66 18.17
CA ILE A 217 11.20 -10.27 18.57
C ILE A 217 10.44 -10.00 19.87
N THR A 218 11.13 -10.03 21.00
CA THR A 218 10.53 -9.87 22.34
C THR A 218 10.48 -8.42 22.83
N GLN A 219 11.29 -7.53 22.27
CA GLN A 219 11.41 -6.12 22.70
C GLN A 219 11.00 -5.18 21.57
N ILE A 220 9.70 -4.88 21.47
CA ILE A 220 9.16 -4.02 20.41
C ILE A 220 9.21 -2.53 20.80
N THR A 221 9.22 -2.24 22.11
CA THR A 221 9.13 -0.89 22.69
C THR A 221 10.43 -0.09 22.68
N SER A 222 11.59 -0.75 22.77
CA SER A 222 12.91 -0.11 22.95
C SER A 222 13.64 0.24 21.65
N GLY A 223 12.99 0.09 20.49
CA GLY A 223 13.41 0.71 19.23
C GLY A 223 14.55 0.03 18.46
N ALA A 224 15.35 -0.84 19.07
CA ALA A 224 16.44 -1.52 18.39
C ALA A 224 16.08 -2.98 18.05
N ILE A 225 15.71 -3.23 16.79
CA ILE A 225 15.73 -4.58 16.22
C ILE A 225 17.15 -4.94 15.79
N THR A 226 17.55 -6.19 16.01
CA THR A 226 18.85 -6.66 15.50
C THR A 226 18.82 -6.80 13.97
N VAL A 227 19.99 -6.81 13.34
CA VAL A 227 20.10 -7.02 11.88
C VAL A 227 19.44 -8.35 11.48
N VAL A 228 19.64 -9.42 12.27
CA VAL A 228 19.04 -10.75 12.03
C VAL A 228 17.51 -10.70 12.10
N GLN A 229 16.94 -9.97 13.07
CA GLN A 229 15.50 -9.79 13.17
C GLN A 229 14.94 -8.99 11.99
N LYS A 230 15.66 -7.95 11.56
CA LYS A 230 15.29 -7.16 10.38
C LYS A 230 15.30 -8.00 9.11
N GLU A 231 16.33 -8.80 8.88
CA GLU A 231 16.43 -9.72 7.74
C GLU A 231 15.30 -10.76 7.75
N CYS A 232 14.94 -11.28 8.93
CA CYS A 232 13.81 -12.19 9.09
C CYS A 232 12.49 -11.53 8.66
N LEU A 233 12.21 -10.30 9.13
CA LEU A 233 11.02 -9.53 8.73
C LEU A 233 11.02 -9.20 7.23
N GLN A 234 12.17 -8.81 6.69
CA GLN A 234 12.31 -8.53 5.26
C GLN A 234 11.99 -9.78 4.43
N LYS A 235 12.53 -10.95 4.80
CA LYS A 235 12.23 -12.21 4.11
C LYS A 235 10.73 -12.52 4.13
N LEU A 236 10.05 -12.31 5.26
CA LEU A 236 8.60 -12.52 5.37
C LEU A 236 7.79 -11.46 4.58
N SER A 237 8.34 -10.26 4.38
CA SER A 237 7.65 -9.19 3.64
C SER A 237 7.56 -9.44 2.13
N VAL A 238 8.55 -10.13 1.56
CA VAL A 238 8.56 -10.56 0.16
C VAL A 238 7.94 -11.94 -0.07
N GLU A 239 7.65 -12.71 0.99
CA GLU A 239 6.90 -13.96 0.84
C GLU A 239 5.51 -13.65 0.24
N PRO A 240 5.18 -14.23 -0.94
CA PRO A 240 3.90 -13.97 -1.57
C PRO A 240 2.78 -14.46 -0.67
N ASP A 241 1.69 -13.69 -0.59
CA ASP A 241 0.50 -14.10 0.15
C ASP A 241 0.06 -15.49 -0.36
N PRO A 242 -0.04 -16.52 0.51
CA PRO A 242 -0.50 -17.85 0.15
C PRO A 242 -1.84 -17.84 -0.55
N ARG A 243 -2.70 -16.86 -0.25
CA ARG A 243 -3.93 -16.65 -1.00
C ARG A 243 -3.64 -16.31 -2.46
N THR A 244 -2.74 -15.36 -2.72
CA THR A 244 -2.34 -14.97 -4.07
C THR A 244 -1.69 -16.13 -4.81
N VAL A 245 -0.79 -16.86 -4.15
CA VAL A 245 -0.16 -18.08 -4.72
C VAL A 245 -1.23 -19.13 -5.06
N CYS A 246 -2.18 -19.36 -4.15
CA CYS A 246 -3.30 -20.25 -4.38
C CYS A 246 -4.10 -19.80 -5.60
N VAL A 247 -4.52 -18.53 -5.65
CA VAL A 247 -5.38 -17.99 -6.73
C VAL A 247 -4.67 -18.10 -8.09
N GLN A 248 -3.37 -17.81 -8.13
CA GLN A 248 -2.56 -17.99 -9.34
C GLN A 248 -2.48 -19.46 -9.77
N LYS A 249 -2.40 -20.39 -8.81
CA LYS A 249 -2.23 -21.83 -9.08
C LYS A 249 -3.54 -22.56 -9.41
N TYR A 250 -4.64 -22.21 -8.73
CA TYR A 250 -5.88 -22.98 -8.74
C TYR A 250 -7.12 -22.17 -9.15
N GLY A 251 -7.02 -20.84 -9.24
CA GLY A 251 -8.15 -19.96 -9.49
C GLY A 251 -8.90 -19.53 -8.22
N ASN A 252 -9.64 -18.42 -8.33
CA ASN A 252 -10.29 -17.76 -7.18
C ASN A 252 -11.38 -18.60 -6.52
N GLU A 253 -12.17 -19.34 -7.30
CA GLU A 253 -13.24 -20.20 -6.78
C GLU A 253 -12.69 -21.31 -5.89
N PHE A 254 -11.68 -22.04 -6.38
CA PHE A 254 -11.05 -23.12 -5.62
C PHE A 254 -10.41 -22.61 -4.33
N CYS A 255 -9.70 -21.48 -4.39
CA CYS A 255 -9.05 -20.92 -3.21
C CYS A 255 -10.04 -20.42 -2.17
N SER A 256 -11.20 -19.92 -2.59
CA SER A 256 -12.28 -19.55 -1.66
C SER A 256 -12.76 -20.80 -0.89
N LEU A 257 -13.01 -21.90 -1.60
CA LEU A 257 -13.37 -23.19 -0.97
C LEU A 257 -12.25 -23.75 -0.07
N LEU A 258 -10.98 -23.58 -0.47
CA LEU A 258 -9.83 -23.99 0.33
C LEU A 258 -9.72 -23.19 1.63
N ILE A 259 -9.96 -21.87 1.57
CA ILE A 259 -10.00 -21.03 2.76
C ILE A 259 -11.10 -21.51 3.71
N GLU A 260 -12.34 -21.72 3.22
CA GLU A 260 -13.45 -22.25 4.03
C GLU A 260 -13.11 -23.59 4.69
N ALA A 261 -12.53 -24.50 3.91
CA ALA A 261 -12.08 -25.79 4.40
C ALA A 261 -11.04 -25.65 5.53
N CYS A 262 -10.06 -24.77 5.35
CA CYS A 262 -9.05 -24.49 6.37
C CYS A 262 -9.66 -23.89 7.64
N PHE A 263 -10.63 -22.96 7.55
CA PHE A 263 -11.35 -22.47 8.73
C PHE A 263 -12.05 -23.58 9.49
N LYS A 264 -12.71 -24.50 8.76
CA LYS A 264 -13.41 -25.62 9.37
C LYS A 264 -12.45 -26.60 10.06
N ILE A 265 -11.35 -26.97 9.40
CA ILE A 265 -10.35 -27.91 9.92
C ILE A 265 -9.64 -27.35 11.15
N LYS A 266 -9.33 -26.04 11.15
CA LYS A 266 -8.72 -25.38 12.30
C LYS A 266 -9.73 -25.04 13.41
N ASN A 267 -11.01 -25.39 13.22
CA ASN A 267 -12.11 -25.08 14.13
C ASN A 267 -12.18 -23.58 14.48
N ILE A 268 -11.90 -22.71 13.50
CA ILE A 268 -11.96 -21.26 13.66
C ILE A 268 -13.29 -20.78 13.08
N ARG A 269 -14.09 -20.10 13.91
CA ARG A 269 -15.37 -19.52 13.46
C ARG A 269 -15.12 -18.37 12.48
N LEU A 270 -15.63 -18.49 11.26
CA LEU A 270 -15.72 -17.40 10.31
C LEU A 270 -16.62 -16.29 10.89
N LYS A 271 -16.08 -15.08 11.07
CA LYS A 271 -16.87 -13.90 11.43
C LYS A 271 -17.52 -13.35 10.15
N GLY A 272 -18.75 -13.76 9.87
CA GLY A 272 -19.53 -13.36 8.70
C GLY A 272 -19.74 -14.50 7.70
N SER A 273 -20.68 -14.30 6.77
CA SER A 273 -21.08 -15.29 5.76
C SER A 273 -20.22 -15.27 4.48
N VAL A 274 -19.36 -14.26 4.31
CA VAL A 274 -18.58 -14.07 3.08
C VAL A 274 -17.09 -13.90 3.41
N ILE A 275 -16.23 -14.72 2.80
CA ILE A 275 -14.78 -14.54 2.88
C ILE A 275 -14.41 -13.27 2.11
N CYS A 276 -14.02 -12.26 2.87
CA CYS A 276 -13.65 -10.98 2.31
C CYS A 276 -12.31 -11.08 1.53
N PRO A 277 -12.25 -10.58 0.28
CA PRO A 277 -11.05 -10.63 -0.58
C PRO A 277 -9.79 -10.00 0.01
N SER A 278 -9.96 -9.00 0.87
CA SER A 278 -8.89 -8.20 1.47
C SER A 278 -8.67 -8.50 2.95
N CYS A 279 -9.37 -9.48 3.51
CA CYS A 279 -9.31 -9.74 4.93
C CYS A 279 -8.10 -10.60 5.29
N VAL A 280 -7.45 -10.24 6.38
CA VAL A 280 -6.30 -10.97 6.91
C VAL A 280 -6.79 -12.31 7.45
N LEU A 281 -6.20 -13.39 6.94
CA LEU A 281 -6.50 -14.75 7.38
C LEU A 281 -5.82 -15.00 8.74
N PRO A 282 -6.48 -15.67 9.70
CA PRO A 282 -5.84 -16.12 10.92
C PRO A 282 -4.62 -17.01 10.61
N GLU A 283 -3.57 -16.92 11.42
CA GLU A 283 -2.31 -17.65 11.19
C GLU A 283 -2.50 -19.17 10.96
N PRO A 284 -3.37 -19.90 11.70
CA PRO A 284 -3.59 -21.32 11.43
C PRO A 284 -4.23 -21.60 10.06
N VAL A 285 -5.07 -20.68 9.57
CA VAL A 285 -5.71 -20.79 8.25
C VAL A 285 -4.71 -20.45 7.15
N PHE A 286 -3.90 -19.41 7.38
CA PHE A 286 -2.82 -19.02 6.48
C PHE A 286 -1.83 -20.19 6.29
N GLU A 287 -1.37 -20.80 7.38
CA GLU A 287 -0.47 -21.95 7.35
C GLU A 287 -1.10 -23.15 6.65
N CYS A 288 -2.40 -23.41 6.88
CA CYS A 288 -3.16 -24.46 6.21
C CYS A 288 -3.16 -24.29 4.68
N ILE A 289 -3.32 -23.06 4.19
CA ILE A 289 -3.28 -22.76 2.75
C ILE A 289 -1.85 -22.84 2.21
N SER A 290 -0.87 -22.25 2.91
CA SER A 290 0.55 -22.28 2.50
C SER A 290 1.08 -23.69 2.34
N LYS A 291 0.71 -24.59 3.26
CA LYS A 291 1.14 -25.98 3.26
C LYS A 291 0.28 -26.87 2.36
N GLU A 292 -0.75 -26.30 1.72
CA GLU A 292 -1.76 -27.04 0.96
C GLU A 292 -2.27 -28.23 1.77
N GLU A 293 -2.69 -27.97 3.02
CA GLU A 293 -3.05 -29.01 3.98
C GLU A 293 -4.05 -29.98 3.36
N PHE A 294 -3.70 -31.25 3.43
CA PHE A 294 -4.30 -32.25 2.58
C PHE A 294 -5.83 -32.39 2.79
N VAL A 295 -6.28 -32.43 4.04
CA VAL A 295 -7.71 -32.50 4.39
C VAL A 295 -8.45 -31.30 3.79
N ALA A 296 -7.84 -30.11 3.83
CA ALA A 296 -8.42 -28.88 3.29
C ALA A 296 -8.52 -28.93 1.77
N MET A 297 -7.45 -29.39 1.10
CA MET A 297 -7.43 -29.59 -0.35
C MET A 297 -8.49 -30.60 -0.80
N CYS A 298 -8.70 -31.67 -0.03
CA CYS A 298 -9.77 -32.62 -0.30
C CYS A 298 -11.14 -31.94 -0.18
N TYR A 299 -11.41 -31.28 0.96
CA TYR A 299 -12.68 -30.63 1.26
C TYR A 299 -13.04 -29.60 0.20
N ALA A 300 -12.06 -28.79 -0.22
CA ALA A 300 -12.24 -27.78 -1.26
C ALA A 300 -12.59 -28.40 -2.62
N ARG A 301 -11.96 -29.53 -2.98
CA ARG A 301 -12.11 -30.14 -4.31
C ARG A 301 -13.35 -31.01 -4.46
N TYR A 302 -13.74 -31.74 -3.42
CA TYR A 302 -14.77 -32.77 -3.50
C TYR A 302 -15.94 -32.57 -2.55
N GLY A 303 -15.85 -31.57 -1.66
CA GLY A 303 -16.80 -31.39 -0.58
C GLY A 303 -16.51 -32.32 0.61
N ILE A 304 -16.94 -31.85 1.77
CA ILE A 304 -16.67 -32.48 3.07
C ILE A 304 -17.24 -33.91 3.17
N PRO A 305 -18.51 -34.18 2.78
CA PRO A 305 -19.08 -35.52 2.95
C PRO A 305 -18.31 -36.60 2.20
N ARG A 306 -17.84 -36.30 0.99
CA ARG A 306 -17.07 -37.25 0.17
C ARG A 306 -15.69 -37.53 0.76
N CYS A 307 -15.02 -36.48 1.23
CA CYS A 307 -13.70 -36.63 1.83
C CYS A 307 -13.74 -37.41 3.14
N LEU A 308 -14.76 -37.19 3.98
CA LEU A 308 -14.97 -37.98 5.19
C LEU A 308 -15.18 -39.47 4.86
N ALA A 309 -16.02 -39.77 3.86
CA ALA A 309 -16.20 -41.16 3.40
C ALA A 309 -14.88 -41.79 2.93
N TYR A 310 -14.04 -41.05 2.20
CA TYR A 310 -12.73 -41.57 1.77
C TYR A 310 -11.77 -41.78 2.94
N MET A 311 -11.80 -40.91 3.96
CA MET A 311 -10.97 -41.04 5.16
C MET A 311 -11.40 -42.24 6.00
N GLU A 312 -12.70 -42.47 6.15
CA GLU A 312 -13.26 -43.63 6.82
C GLU A 312 -12.88 -44.93 6.11
N GLU A 313 -13.05 -44.98 4.79
CA GLU A 313 -12.67 -46.11 3.95
C GLU A 313 -11.16 -46.43 3.95
N CYS A 314 -10.33 -45.47 4.31
CA CYS A 314 -8.89 -45.63 4.45
C CYS A 314 -8.44 -45.82 5.92
N GLY A 315 -9.37 -45.91 6.88
CA GLY A 315 -9.05 -46.09 8.30
C GLY A 315 -8.40 -44.86 8.96
N VAL A 316 -8.65 -43.67 8.42
CA VAL A 316 -8.08 -42.39 8.86
C VAL A 316 -9.12 -41.52 9.58
N ALA A 317 -10.38 -41.98 9.67
CA ALA A 317 -11.44 -41.27 10.37
C ALA A 317 -11.04 -41.00 11.84
N GLY A 318 -11.30 -39.78 12.32
CA GLY A 318 -10.99 -39.35 13.69
C GLY A 318 -9.58 -38.79 13.91
N LYS A 319 -8.71 -38.80 12.90
CA LYS A 319 -7.38 -38.13 12.97
C LYS A 319 -7.41 -36.66 12.54
N GLU A 320 -8.54 -35.98 12.77
CA GLU A 320 -8.71 -34.57 12.40
C GLU A 320 -7.69 -33.70 13.16
N GLY A 321 -6.77 -33.06 12.43
CA GLY A 321 -5.70 -32.25 12.99
C GLY A 321 -4.36 -32.95 13.18
N GLN A 322 -4.25 -34.26 12.91
CA GLN A 322 -2.96 -34.96 12.88
C GLN A 322 -2.38 -35.01 11.46
N MET A 323 -1.05 -35.00 11.33
CA MET A 323 -0.40 -35.24 10.04
C MET A 323 -0.75 -36.64 9.54
N ILE A 324 -1.46 -36.71 8.42
CA ILE A 324 -1.79 -37.95 7.73
C ILE A 324 -0.51 -38.53 7.12
N GLY A 325 -0.19 -39.79 7.41
CA GLY A 325 1.01 -40.44 6.90
C GLY A 325 0.97 -40.66 5.39
N ALA A 326 2.13 -40.86 4.75
CA ALA A 326 2.22 -41.05 3.30
C ALA A 326 1.42 -42.25 2.77
N LYS A 327 1.26 -43.32 3.57
CA LYS A 327 0.45 -44.50 3.23
C LYS A 327 -1.04 -44.18 3.18
N ASP A 328 -1.53 -43.49 4.19
CA ASP A 328 -2.92 -43.02 4.29
C ASP A 328 -3.23 -42.08 3.12
N TRP A 329 -2.27 -41.21 2.76
CA TRP A 329 -2.38 -40.34 1.60
C TRP A 329 -2.53 -41.10 0.28
N GLN A 330 -1.67 -42.09 0.03
CA GLN A 330 -1.78 -42.90 -1.18
C GLN A 330 -3.11 -43.64 -1.28
N CYS A 331 -3.66 -44.10 -0.15
CA CYS A 331 -5.00 -44.71 -0.12
C CYS A 331 -6.06 -43.71 -0.58
N ILE A 332 -6.08 -42.51 0.00
CA ILE A 332 -7.10 -41.52 -0.31
C ILE A 332 -6.94 -41.03 -1.77
N GLN A 333 -5.72 -40.79 -2.26
CA GLN A 333 -5.48 -40.43 -3.68
C GLN A 333 -6.00 -41.50 -4.64
N LYS A 334 -5.73 -42.79 -4.36
CA LYS A 334 -6.22 -43.88 -5.19
C LYS A 334 -7.74 -43.83 -5.26
N ARG A 335 -8.44 -43.63 -4.14
CA ARG A 335 -9.91 -43.55 -4.14
C ARG A 335 -10.43 -42.30 -4.86
N MET A 336 -9.74 -41.16 -4.74
CA MET A 336 -10.09 -39.93 -5.46
C MET A 336 -9.99 -40.09 -6.99
N LEU A 337 -8.97 -40.77 -7.49
CA LEU A 337 -8.77 -40.96 -8.93
C LEU A 337 -9.67 -42.07 -9.51
N PHE A 338 -9.88 -43.13 -8.75
CA PHE A 338 -10.55 -44.34 -9.26
C PHE A 338 -12.07 -44.20 -9.30
N ARG A 339 -12.70 -43.55 -8.30
CA ARG A 339 -14.16 -43.44 -8.25
C ARG A 339 -14.77 -42.61 -9.39
N PRO A 340 -14.27 -41.41 -9.75
CA PRO A 340 -14.81 -40.65 -10.87
C PRO A 340 -14.77 -41.46 -12.16
N PHE A 341 -13.66 -42.16 -12.39
CA PHE A 341 -13.48 -43.04 -13.53
C PHE A 341 -14.49 -44.18 -13.53
N LEU A 342 -14.71 -44.83 -12.38
CA LEU A 342 -15.74 -45.85 -12.23
C LEU A 342 -17.16 -45.33 -12.42
N THR A 343 -17.50 -44.14 -11.92
CA THR A 343 -18.84 -43.54 -12.17
C THR A 343 -19.02 -43.16 -13.63
N ILE A 344 -18.01 -42.60 -14.29
CA ILE A 344 -18.07 -42.30 -15.72
C ILE A 344 -18.19 -43.60 -16.51
N PHE A 345 -17.37 -44.59 -16.18
CA PHE A 345 -17.43 -45.92 -16.79
C PHE A 345 -18.79 -46.58 -16.58
N TRP A 346 -19.34 -46.57 -15.37
CA TRP A 346 -20.67 -47.11 -15.09
C TRP A 346 -21.78 -46.35 -15.80
N LYS A 347 -21.66 -45.02 -15.93
CA LYS A 347 -22.62 -44.20 -16.68
C LYS A 347 -22.54 -44.49 -18.18
N ILE A 348 -21.33 -44.72 -18.70
CA ILE A 348 -21.10 -45.21 -20.07
C ILE A 348 -21.72 -46.61 -20.23
N VAL A 349 -21.46 -47.54 -19.30
CA VAL A 349 -22.02 -48.90 -19.34
C VAL A 349 -23.54 -48.90 -19.23
N GLN A 350 -24.13 -48.05 -18.38
CA GLN A 350 -25.58 -47.86 -18.31
C GLN A 350 -26.14 -47.33 -19.63
N ASN A 351 -25.52 -46.30 -20.21
CA ASN A 351 -25.90 -45.78 -21.52
C ASN A 351 -25.76 -46.84 -22.62
N PHE A 352 -24.74 -47.71 -22.55
CA PHE A 352 -24.58 -48.85 -23.44
C PHE A 352 -25.65 -49.93 -23.22
N SER A 353 -26.09 -50.17 -21.99
CA SER A 353 -27.19 -51.10 -21.71
C SER A 353 -28.54 -50.59 -22.25
N ILE A 354 -28.75 -49.27 -22.21
CA ILE A 354 -29.91 -48.61 -22.82
C ILE A 354 -29.82 -48.69 -24.34
N PHE A 355 -28.63 -48.48 -24.90
CA PHE A 355 -28.35 -48.65 -26.33
C PHE A 355 -28.63 -50.09 -26.78
N TRP A 356 -28.19 -51.10 -26.03
CA TRP A 356 -28.48 -52.50 -26.34
C TRP A 356 -29.96 -52.86 -26.25
N ARG A 357 -30.69 -52.31 -25.26
CA ARG A 357 -32.15 -52.46 -25.20
C ARG A 357 -32.86 -51.82 -26.39
N LEU A 358 -32.38 -50.66 -26.86
CA LEU A 358 -32.90 -50.03 -28.07
C LEU A 358 -32.63 -50.87 -29.32
N VAL A 359 -31.44 -51.48 -29.44
CA VAL A 359 -31.09 -52.40 -30.54
C VAL A 359 -31.92 -53.69 -30.49
N GLN A 360 -32.17 -54.27 -29.31
CA GLN A 360 -33.05 -55.43 -29.16
C GLN A 360 -34.51 -55.10 -29.53
N ASN A 361 -35.01 -53.94 -29.13
CA ASN A 361 -36.35 -53.49 -29.52
C ASN A 361 -36.44 -53.23 -31.04
N PHE A 362 -35.37 -52.72 -31.66
CA PHE A 362 -35.29 -52.56 -33.12
C PHE A 362 -35.22 -53.92 -33.85
N SER A 363 -34.52 -54.91 -33.30
CA SER A 363 -34.49 -56.28 -33.81
C SER A 363 -35.88 -56.94 -33.79
N HIS A 364 -36.64 -56.73 -32.71
CA HIS A 364 -38.03 -57.19 -32.61
C HIS A 364 -38.95 -56.46 -33.60
N PHE A 365 -38.76 -55.16 -33.79
CA PHE A 365 -39.53 -54.36 -34.75
C PHE A 365 -39.28 -54.81 -36.21
N MET A 366 -38.01 -55.10 -36.56
CA MET A 366 -37.64 -55.63 -37.88
C MET A 366 -38.15 -57.06 -38.12
N SER A 367 -38.30 -57.86 -37.05
CA SER A 367 -38.88 -59.21 -37.14
C SER A 367 -40.41 -59.17 -37.35
N CYS A 368 -41.11 -58.17 -36.80
CA CYS A 368 -42.54 -57.99 -37.03
C CYS A 368 -42.91 -57.49 -38.43
N GLN A 369 -42.06 -56.70 -39.10
CA GLN A 369 -42.35 -56.26 -40.48
C GLN A 369 -42.17 -57.36 -41.53
N PHE A 370 -41.41 -58.42 -41.26
CA PHE A 370 -41.18 -59.49 -42.23
C PHE A 370 -42.34 -60.50 -42.37
N HIS A 371 -43.36 -60.44 -41.50
CA HIS A 371 -44.50 -61.37 -41.52
C HIS A 371 -45.78 -60.83 -42.20
N LEU A 372 -45.82 -59.55 -42.58
CA LEU A 372 -46.99 -58.91 -43.22
C LEU A 372 -46.74 -58.46 -44.68
N GLY A 373 -45.86 -59.17 -45.40
CA GLY A 373 -45.50 -58.83 -46.78
C GLY A 373 -45.23 -60.04 -47.67
N ARG A 374 -46.10 -61.06 -47.67
CA ARG A 374 -46.16 -62.06 -48.75
C ARG A 374 -47.49 -61.95 -49.48
N ARG A 375 -47.55 -61.01 -50.43
CA ARG A 375 -48.38 -61.10 -51.64
C ARG A 375 -47.79 -60.22 -52.75
N ASP A 376 -47.38 -60.91 -53.80
CA ASP A 376 -47.14 -60.51 -55.19
C ASP A 376 -46.88 -59.05 -55.53
N LEU A 377 -45.61 -58.74 -55.84
CA LEU A 377 -45.25 -57.74 -56.86
C LEU A 377 -44.09 -58.27 -57.70
N ARG A 378 -44.32 -58.32 -59.01
CA ARG A 378 -43.36 -58.70 -60.05
C ARG A 378 -42.27 -57.63 -60.20
N ARG A 379 -41.06 -58.10 -60.51
CA ARG A 379 -39.96 -57.47 -61.27
C ARG A 379 -40.01 -55.95 -61.47
N GLY A 380 -39.05 -55.27 -60.83
CA GLY A 380 -38.54 -53.95 -61.21
C GLY A 380 -37.40 -53.57 -60.27
N ASP A 381 -36.22 -53.31 -60.83
CA ASP A 381 -34.96 -53.02 -60.14
C ASP A 381 -35.08 -52.03 -58.99
N PHE A 382 -34.77 -52.45 -57.76
CA PHE A 382 -34.33 -51.56 -56.67
C PHE A 382 -33.60 -52.38 -55.59
N GLY A 383 -32.51 -53.03 -55.99
CA GLY A 383 -31.67 -53.86 -55.12
C GLY A 383 -30.25 -53.31 -55.01
N LYS A 384 -30.04 -52.34 -54.13
CA LYS A 384 -28.78 -51.91 -53.48
C LYS A 384 -29.04 -50.54 -52.85
N ASN A 385 -28.73 -50.36 -51.56
CA ASN A 385 -28.56 -49.08 -50.83
C ASN A 385 -29.32 -48.91 -49.50
N ILE A 386 -29.83 -49.96 -48.85
CA ILE A 386 -30.37 -49.83 -47.48
C ILE A 386 -29.59 -50.66 -46.43
N PHE A 387 -28.59 -51.45 -46.83
CA PHE A 387 -27.73 -52.18 -45.89
C PHE A 387 -26.31 -51.61 -45.70
N GLU A 388 -25.97 -50.47 -46.33
CA GLU A 388 -24.66 -49.80 -46.16
C GLU A 388 -24.68 -48.59 -45.21
N LEU A 389 -25.83 -48.22 -44.63
CA LEU A 389 -25.93 -47.02 -43.77
C LEU A 389 -25.91 -47.28 -42.26
N VAL A 390 -25.77 -48.53 -41.81
CA VAL A 390 -25.65 -48.87 -40.37
C VAL A 390 -24.28 -49.46 -40.00
N THR A 391 -23.39 -49.67 -40.97
CA THR A 391 -22.01 -50.16 -40.73
C THR A 391 -20.92 -49.09 -40.84
N PHE A 392 -21.30 -47.80 -40.85
CA PHE A 392 -20.34 -46.70 -41.00
C PHE A 392 -20.40 -45.65 -39.90
N GLN A 393 -20.49 -46.06 -38.62
CA GLN A 393 -20.19 -45.12 -37.51
C GLN A 393 -19.78 -45.75 -36.18
N CYS A 394 -19.15 -46.95 -36.17
CA CYS A 394 -18.67 -47.54 -34.92
C CYS A 394 -17.22 -48.10 -34.91
N MET A 395 -16.40 -47.86 -35.92
CA MET A 395 -14.97 -48.24 -35.85
C MET A 395 -14.02 -47.17 -36.40
N LYS A 396 -13.79 -46.14 -35.59
CA LYS A 396 -12.52 -45.39 -35.56
C LYS A 396 -12.21 -44.90 -34.14
N CYS A 397 -12.28 -45.79 -33.15
CA CYS A 397 -11.53 -45.65 -31.90
C CYS A 397 -10.27 -46.53 -32.02
N ARG A 398 -9.26 -45.98 -32.68
CA ARG A 398 -7.90 -46.51 -32.64
C ARG A 398 -7.21 -45.86 -31.44
N ILE A 399 -7.50 -46.36 -30.24
CA ILE A 399 -6.65 -46.09 -29.07
C ILE A 399 -5.43 -46.99 -29.24
N ARG A 400 -4.29 -46.37 -29.58
CA ARG A 400 -2.96 -46.96 -29.39
C ARG A 400 -2.76 -47.13 -27.88
N TRP A 401 -2.51 -48.36 -27.46
CA TRP A 401 -1.66 -48.65 -26.31
C TRP A 401 -0.21 -48.70 -26.78
#